data_AF-A0A946XKY0-F1
#
_entry.id   AF-A0A946XKY0-F1
#
_cell.length_a   1.000
_cell.length_b   1.000
_cell.length_c   1.000
_cell.angle_alpha   90.00
_cell.angle_beta   90.00
_cell.angle_gamma   90.00
#
_symmetry.space_group_name_H-M   'P 1'
#
loop_
_entity.id
_entity.type
_entity.pdbx_description
1 polymer ?
#
loop_
_entity_poly.entity_id
_entity_poly.type
_entity_poly.pdbx_seq_one_letter_code
_entity_poly.pdbx_strand_id
1 'polypeptide(L)' 'MGAKRLSAVLKISIPEASGLLRSYFLTFPKIAKLIKDFTDSAEDLRYAFSPLDGRRRDLSSMDFDNPKHHSHAMNI' A
#
# COMPACT_ATOMS: atom_id res chain seq x y z
N MET A 1 -0.65 -5.10 2.11
CA MET A 1 -0.41 -6.41 2.79
C MET A 1 0.93 -6.97 2.34
N GLY A 2 1.85 -7.27 3.27
CA GLY A 2 3.21 -7.73 2.93
C GLY A 2 3.37 -9.26 2.89
N ALA A 3 4.47 -9.73 2.28
CA ALA A 3 4.78 -11.15 2.07
C ALA A 3 4.75 -11.98 3.38
N LYS A 4 5.24 -11.43 4.49
CA LYS A 4 5.23 -12.10 5.81
C LYS A 4 3.82 -12.39 6.33
N ARG A 5 2.88 -11.46 6.13
CA ARG A 5 1.49 -11.67 6.56
C ARG A 5 0.78 -12.64 5.62
N LEU A 6 1.08 -12.54 4.31
CA LEU A 6 0.54 -13.45 3.30
C LEU A 6 0.99 -14.89 3.52
N SER A 7 2.29 -15.10 3.81
CA SER A 7 2.84 -16.42 4.09
C SER A 7 2.17 -17.07 5.31
N ALA A 8 1.91 -16.29 6.36
CA ALA A 8 1.23 -16.76 7.56
C ALA A 8 -0.24 -17.15 7.30
N VAL A 9 -0.96 -16.38 6.48
CA VAL A 9 -2.37 -16.65 6.14
C VAL A 9 -2.51 -17.87 5.23
N LEU A 10 -1.66 -17.96 4.20
CA LEU A 10 -1.72 -19.04 3.20
C LEU A 10 -0.94 -20.28 3.61
N LYS A 11 -0.21 -20.25 4.73
CA LYS A 11 0.65 -21.34 5.22
C LYS A 11 1.68 -21.80 4.18
N ILE A 12 2.26 -20.84 3.47
CA ILE A 12 3.34 -21.04 2.48
C ILE A 12 4.63 -20.40 2.97
N SER A 13 5.74 -20.64 2.28
CA SER A 13 7.01 -19.99 2.60
C SER A 13 6.99 -18.48 2.26
N ILE A 14 7.83 -17.69 2.92
CA ILE A 14 7.97 -16.25 2.62
C ILE A 14 8.42 -16.01 1.16
N PRO A 15 9.39 -16.78 0.59
CA PRO A 15 9.76 -16.65 -0.82
C PRO A 15 8.59 -16.90 -1.78
N GLU A 16 7.78 -17.94 -1.53
CA GLU A 16 6.60 -18.23 -2.36
C GLU A 16 5.56 -17.10 -2.26
N ALA A 17 5.28 -16.60 -1.05
CA ALA A 17 4.38 -15.46 -0.86
C ALA A 17 4.87 -14.20 -1.58
N SER A 18 6.18 -13.94 -1.58
CA SER A 18 6.80 -12.85 -2.33
C SER A 18 6.64 -13.03 -3.84
N GLY A 19 6.87 -14.26 -4.33
CA GLY A 19 6.65 -14.63 -5.74
C GLY A 19 5.20 -14.42 -6.18
N LEU A 20 4.24 -14.81 -5.35
CA LEU A 20 2.82 -14.61 -5.61
C LEU A 20 2.43 -13.13 -5.68
N LEU A 21 2.90 -12.30 -4.73
CA LEU A 21 2.67 -10.86 -4.77
C LEU A 21 3.24 -10.23 -6.04
N ARG A 22 4.45 -10.62 -6.43
CA ARG A 22 5.07 -10.13 -7.66
C ARG A 22 4.27 -10.56 -8.90
N SER A 23 3.86 -11.82 -8.97
CA SER A 23 3.04 -12.33 -10.08
C SER A 23 1.70 -11.60 -10.19
N TYR A 24 1.05 -11.33 -9.05
CA TYR A 24 -0.19 -10.56 -9.00
C TYR A 24 -0.06 -9.18 -9.62
N PHE A 25 0.95 -8.39 -9.21
CA PHE A 25 1.14 -7.04 -9.75
C PHE A 25 1.65 -7.01 -11.18
N LEU A 26 2.37 -8.05 -11.63
CA LEU A 26 2.71 -8.23 -13.05
C LEU A 26 1.49 -8.54 -13.90
N THR A 27 0.55 -9.35 -13.38
CA THR A 27 -0.68 -9.73 -14.07
C THR A 27 -1.66 -8.56 -14.12
N PHE A 28 -1.72 -7.75 -13.06
CA PHE A 28 -2.63 -6.61 -12.92
C PHE A 28 -1.87 -5.28 -12.77
N PRO A 29 -1.16 -4.81 -13.82
CA PRO A 29 -0.30 -3.64 -13.74
C PRO A 29 -1.06 -2.34 -13.45
N LYS A 30 -2.33 -2.25 -13.86
CA LYS A 30 -3.19 -1.10 -13.57
C LYS A 30 -3.47 -0.94 -12.07
N ILE A 31 -3.54 -2.04 -11.32
CA ILE A 31 -3.72 -1.99 -9.86
C ILE A 31 -2.46 -1.44 -9.21
N ALA A 32 -1.29 -1.92 -9.64
CA ALA A 32 0.00 -1.41 -9.14
C ALA A 32 0.14 0.10 -9.41
N LYS A 33 -0.21 0.53 -10.63
CA LYS A 33 -0.21 1.95 -11.00
C LYS A 33 -1.17 2.76 -10.13
N LEU A 34 -2.41 2.30 -9.99
CA LEU A 34 -3.43 3.00 -9.21
C LEU A 34 -3.00 3.19 -7.76
N ILE A 35 -2.47 2.12 -7.12
CA ILE A 35 -1.96 2.20 -5.75
C ILE A 35 -0.85 3.24 -5.66
N LYS A 36 0.08 3.23 -6.61
CA LYS A 36 1.18 4.21 -6.65
C LYS A 36 0.65 5.64 -6.79
N ASP A 37 -0.25 5.88 -7.74
CA ASP A 37 -0.81 7.21 -7.99
C ASP A 37 -1.53 7.75 -6.72
N PHE A 38 -2.21 6.87 -5.97
CA PHE A 38 -2.82 7.23 -4.69
C PHE A 38 -1.81 7.51 -3.59
N THR A 39 -0.76 6.70 -3.46
CA THR A 39 0.28 6.92 -2.44
C THR A 39 1.04 8.21 -2.70
N ASP A 40 1.42 8.46 -3.96
CA ASP A 40 2.12 9.68 -4.37
C ASP A 40 1.24 10.91 -4.07
N SER A 41 -0.05 10.86 -4.43
CA SER A 41 -1.00 11.94 -4.12
C SER A 41 -1.19 12.15 -2.62
N ALA A 42 -1.23 11.08 -1.82
CA ALA A 42 -1.41 11.17 -0.38
C ALA A 42 -0.16 11.72 0.34
N GLU A 43 1.03 11.44 -0.20
CA GLU A 43 2.30 11.97 0.29
C GLU A 43 2.37 13.49 0.05
N ASP A 44 2.04 13.92 -1.17
CA ASP A 44 2.07 15.33 -1.59
C ASP A 44 1.01 16.17 -0.86
N LEU A 45 -0.23 15.67 -0.79
CA LEU A 45 -1.36 16.41 -0.27
C LEU A 45 -1.54 16.25 1.24
N ARG A 46 -0.81 15.31 1.87
CA ARG A 46 -0.95 14.93 3.28
C ARG A 46 -2.36 14.47 3.67
N TYR A 47 -3.15 13.98 2.72
CA TYR A 47 -4.43 13.32 2.96
C TYR A 47 -4.72 12.24 1.91
N ALA A 48 -5.43 11.19 2.29
CA ALA A 48 -5.94 10.19 1.35
C ALA A 48 -7.37 10.55 0.91
N PHE A 49 -7.62 10.54 -0.41
CA PHE A 49 -8.94 10.83 -0.99
C PHE A 49 -9.65 9.55 -1.44
N SER A 50 -10.91 9.41 -1.06
CA SER A 50 -11.80 8.35 -1.54
C SER A 50 -12.63 8.86 -2.72
N PRO A 51 -12.39 8.38 -3.96
CA PRO A 51 -13.15 8.83 -5.13
C PRO A 51 -14.59 8.32 -5.16
N LEU A 52 -14.93 7.32 -4.33
CA LEU A 52 -16.24 6.69 -4.33
C LEU A 52 -17.29 7.52 -3.58
N ASP A 53 -16.87 8.24 -2.54
CA ASP A 53 -17.76 8.97 -1.64
C ASP A 53 -17.26 10.38 -1.30
N GLY A 54 -16.16 10.82 -1.94
CA GLY A 54 -15.59 12.16 -1.77
C GLY A 54 -14.93 12.41 -0.41
N ARG A 55 -14.80 11.39 0.45
CA ARG A 55 -14.22 11.56 1.79
C ARG A 55 -12.72 11.75 1.72
N ARG A 56 -12.19 12.51 2.68
CA ARG A 56 -10.76 12.72 2.89
C ARG A 56 -10.36 12.17 4.25
N ARG A 57 -9.23 11.49 4.31
CA ARG A 57 -8.59 11.08 5.56
C ARG A 57 -7.30 11.87 5.72
N ASP A 58 -7.26 12.69 6.75
CA ASP A 58 -6.09 13.50 7.07
C ASP A 58 -4.92 12.60 7.51
N LEU A 59 -3.75 12.85 6.95
CA LEU A 59 -2.48 12.18 7.25
C LEU A 59 -1.41 13.17 7.72
N SER A 60 -1.74 14.47 7.88
CA SER A 60 -0.81 15.53 8.26
C SER A 60 -0.11 15.31 9.60
N SER A 61 -0.73 14.54 10.50
CA SER A 61 -0.14 14.16 11.79
C SER A 61 0.91 13.06 11.69
N MET A 62 1.12 12.46 10.52
CA MET A 62 2.11 11.40 10.33
C MET A 62 3.48 11.98 10.00
N ASP A 63 4.49 11.39 10.59
CA ASP A 63 5.89 11.68 10.26
C ASP A 63 6.29 10.84 9.03
N PHE A 64 6.37 11.48 7.87
CA PHE A 64 6.75 10.83 6.62
C PHE A 64 8.27 10.65 6.50
N ASP A 65 9.07 11.35 7.31
CA ASP A 65 10.53 11.18 7.35
C ASP A 65 10.92 9.91 8.12
N ASN A 66 10.05 9.43 9.01
CA ASN A 66 10.21 8.16 9.69
C ASN A 66 9.72 6.99 8.82
N PRO A 67 10.60 6.08 8.37
CA PRO A 67 10.25 5.03 7.40
C PRO A 67 9.19 4.04 7.91
N LYS A 68 9.07 3.86 9.23
CA LYS A 68 8.01 3.01 9.81
C LYS A 68 6.64 3.69 9.76
N HIS A 69 6.59 4.99 10.05
CA HIS A 69 5.36 5.77 10.05
C HIS A 69 4.89 6.00 8.61
N HIS A 70 5.83 6.31 7.71
CA HIS A 70 5.60 6.36 6.26
C HIS A 70 5.00 5.06 5.72
N SER A 71 5.64 3.92 5.99
CA SER A 71 5.15 2.62 5.53
C SER A 71 3.75 2.28 6.09
N HIS A 72 3.44 2.74 7.29
CA HIS A 72 2.10 2.54 7.87
C HIS A 72 1.07 3.44 7.17
N ALA A 73 1.39 4.72 6.96
CA ALA A 73 0.56 5.72 6.27
C ALA A 73 0.10 5.26 4.89
N MET A 74 1.01 4.65 4.13
CA MET A 74 0.75 4.18 2.76
C MET A 74 0.05 2.81 2.67
N ASN A 75 -0.19 2.14 3.81
CA ASN A 75 -0.87 0.86 3.89
C ASN A 75 -2.31 0.96 4.46
N ILE A 76 -2.85 2.17 4.63
CA ILE A 76 -4.15 2.46 5.24
C ILE A 76 -5.30 2.25 4.27
#